data_AF-A0A5C3PKD2-F1
#
_entry.id   AF-A0A5C3PKD2-F1
#
_cell.length_a   1.000
_cell.length_b   1.000
_cell.length_c   1.000
_cell.angle_alpha   90.00
_cell.angle_beta   90.00
_cell.angle_gamma   90.00
#
_symmetry.space_group_name_H-M   'P 1'
#
loop_
_entity.id
_entity.type
_entity.pdbx_description
1 polymer ?
#
loop_
_entity_poly.entity_id
_entity_poly.type
_entity_poly.pdbx_seq_one_letter_code
_entity_poly.pdbx_strand_id
1 'polypeptide(L)'
;MPARKGKGPETKTSTARAQPAPPATESSEPTFPFARYTSVVGVHTSLLAFSALILPASSPSLNIFARWDFSSSEPKPHRDIMQALTENPARTVAWMCAGAIVLQGWWASWIKKWAGELQTAGKADSTEVTQKKLERKGRNTEDITAFAQTAAMTLAGSAVFYAMTILFGAPLLSHPMQTYAMSLLLSVLTVLPPAYIFGPPPLGSDSPSLVSRLTWIRLFAELSPRTSIERALVYPAIGAVTGAWLGAIPIGLDWERPWQAWPLTPTFGAVGGYIAGSLVALVVSATLELAQADVAHEAQKAGKSKRS
;
A
#
# COMPACT_ATOMS: atom_id res chain seq x y z
N MET A 1 93.83 2.00 20.62
CA MET A 1 93.10 1.65 19.37
C MET A 1 93.75 0.40 18.80
N PRO A 2 93.03 -0.67 18.38
CA PRO A 2 91.90 -0.62 17.44
C PRO A 2 90.72 -1.61 17.69
N ALA A 3 89.63 -1.31 16.95
CA ALA A 3 88.59 -2.13 16.32
C ALA A 3 88.01 -3.40 16.99
N ARG A 4 86.73 -3.31 17.39
CA ARG A 4 85.84 -4.47 17.59
C ARG A 4 84.83 -4.54 16.43
N LYS A 5 84.81 -5.72 15.79
CA LYS A 5 84.02 -6.17 14.64
C LYS A 5 82.54 -5.78 14.64
N GLY A 6 82.06 -5.29 13.50
CA GLY A 6 80.64 -5.27 13.15
C GLY A 6 80.12 -6.67 12.79
N LYS A 7 78.94 -7.02 13.29
CA LYS A 7 78.12 -8.14 12.82
C LYS A 7 76.93 -7.53 12.08
N GLY A 8 76.79 -7.86 10.79
CA GLY A 8 75.59 -7.54 10.00
C GLY A 8 74.38 -8.37 10.47
N PRO A 9 73.14 -7.90 10.23
CA PRO A 9 71.95 -8.64 10.59
C PRO A 9 71.63 -9.75 9.57
N GLU A 10 71.31 -10.92 10.12
CA GLU A 10 70.87 -12.13 9.42
C GLU A 10 69.55 -11.92 8.68
N THR A 11 69.52 -12.30 7.40
CA THR A 11 68.32 -12.41 6.58
C THR A 11 67.48 -13.60 7.06
N LYS A 12 66.34 -13.34 7.70
CA LYS A 12 65.32 -14.36 7.94
C LYS A 12 64.31 -14.34 6.79
N THR A 13 64.39 -15.32 5.92
CA THR A 13 63.41 -15.65 4.88
C THR A 13 62.11 -16.05 5.56
N SER A 14 61.08 -15.19 5.49
CA SER A 14 59.72 -15.51 5.91
C SER A 14 58.97 -16.16 4.74
N THR A 15 58.67 -17.44 4.87
CA THR A 15 57.80 -18.20 3.97
C THR A 15 56.38 -17.66 4.09
N ALA A 16 55.94 -16.88 3.09
CA ALA A 16 54.58 -16.38 3.01
C ALA A 16 53.59 -17.54 2.77
N ARG A 17 52.87 -17.92 3.83
CA ARG A 17 51.73 -18.83 3.78
C ARG A 17 50.61 -18.14 3.01
N ALA A 18 50.28 -18.65 1.82
CA ALA A 18 49.14 -18.19 1.03
C ALA A 18 47.85 -18.28 1.87
N GLN A 19 47.20 -17.14 2.07
CA GLN A 19 45.85 -17.09 2.63
C GLN A 19 44.88 -17.64 1.58
N PRO A 20 43.95 -18.55 1.95
CA PRO A 20 42.89 -18.95 1.03
C PRO A 20 42.00 -17.73 0.74
N ALA A 21 41.76 -17.46 -0.54
CA ALA A 21 40.81 -16.42 -0.95
C ALA A 21 39.44 -16.66 -0.27
N PRO A 22 38.80 -15.62 0.27
CA PRO A 22 37.46 -15.78 0.84
C PRO A 22 36.50 -16.26 -0.27
N PRO A 23 35.55 -17.16 0.05
CA PRO A 23 34.55 -17.58 -0.92
C PRO A 23 33.79 -16.35 -1.39
N ALA A 24 33.55 -16.26 -2.70
CA ALA A 24 32.74 -15.22 -3.30
C ALA A 24 31.32 -15.31 -2.72
N THR A 25 31.07 -14.56 -1.65
CA THR A 25 29.72 -14.25 -1.22
C THR A 25 29.15 -13.32 -2.26
N GLU A 26 28.33 -13.87 -3.15
CA GLU A 26 27.39 -13.10 -3.95
C GLU A 26 26.61 -12.20 -2.98
N SER A 27 26.94 -10.91 -2.95
CA SER A 27 26.16 -9.91 -2.25
C SER A 27 24.85 -9.75 -3.03
N SER A 28 23.90 -10.66 -2.82
CA SER A 28 22.56 -10.54 -3.36
C SER A 28 21.90 -9.35 -2.69
N GLU A 29 21.83 -8.22 -3.39
CA GLU A 29 21.05 -7.08 -2.94
C GLU A 29 19.62 -7.52 -2.60
N PRO A 30 19.01 -6.95 -1.55
CA PRO A 30 17.66 -7.34 -1.16
C PRO A 30 16.68 -7.07 -2.29
N THR A 31 16.21 -8.15 -2.89
CA THR A 31 15.33 -8.10 -4.06
C THR A 31 13.88 -8.02 -3.60
N PHE A 32 13.06 -7.20 -4.26
CA PHE A 32 11.64 -7.08 -3.95
C PHE A 32 10.92 -8.42 -4.19
N PRO A 33 10.06 -8.91 -3.27
CA PRO A 33 9.45 -10.23 -3.37
C PRO A 33 8.29 -10.27 -4.38
N PHE A 34 8.61 -10.18 -5.67
CA PHE A 34 7.67 -9.98 -6.76
C PHE A 34 6.59 -11.07 -6.86
N ALA A 35 6.96 -12.34 -6.68
CA ALA A 35 5.99 -13.45 -6.68
C ALA A 35 4.93 -13.31 -5.57
N ARG A 36 5.32 -12.89 -4.36
CA ARG A 36 4.36 -12.65 -3.27
C ARG A 36 3.50 -11.43 -3.58
N TYR A 37 4.11 -10.38 -4.10
CA TYR A 37 3.41 -9.16 -4.50
C TYR A 37 2.30 -9.44 -5.52
N THR A 38 2.58 -10.21 -6.59
CA THR A 38 1.57 -10.57 -7.60
C THR A 38 0.36 -11.29 -7.00
N SER A 39 0.60 -12.29 -6.14
CA SER A 39 -0.46 -13.06 -5.48
C SER A 39 -1.30 -12.19 -4.54
N VAL A 40 -0.65 -11.37 -3.70
CA VAL A 40 -1.37 -10.51 -2.76
C VAL A 40 -2.17 -9.42 -3.49
N VAL A 41 -1.65 -8.83 -4.58
CA VAL A 41 -2.42 -7.89 -5.42
C VAL A 41 -3.65 -8.56 -6.00
N GLY A 42 -3.52 -9.78 -6.54
CA GLY A 42 -4.65 -10.53 -7.09
C GLY A 42 -5.72 -10.81 -6.04
N VAL A 43 -5.33 -11.25 -4.85
CA VAL A 43 -6.25 -11.47 -3.73
C VAL A 43 -6.89 -10.16 -3.27
N HIS A 44 -6.10 -9.11 -3.09
CA HIS A 44 -6.58 -7.80 -2.64
C HIS A 44 -7.62 -7.21 -3.59
N THR A 45 -7.32 -7.16 -4.88
CA THR A 45 -8.23 -6.61 -5.90
C THR A 45 -9.51 -7.43 -6.04
N SER A 46 -9.41 -8.77 -5.99
CA SER A 46 -10.58 -9.67 -6.03
C SER A 46 -11.46 -9.48 -4.80
N LEU A 47 -10.86 -9.38 -3.61
CA LEU A 47 -11.61 -9.13 -2.37
C LEU A 47 -12.22 -7.72 -2.34
N LEU A 48 -11.56 -6.72 -2.92
CA LEU A 48 -12.11 -5.36 -3.01
C LEU A 48 -13.36 -5.34 -3.92
N ALA A 49 -13.30 -6.03 -5.06
CA ALA A 49 -14.46 -6.20 -5.95
C ALA A 49 -15.59 -6.98 -5.27
N PHE A 50 -15.26 -8.09 -4.59
CA PHE A 50 -16.22 -8.86 -3.80
C PHE A 50 -16.87 -8.01 -2.70
N SER A 51 -16.07 -7.24 -1.96
CA SER A 51 -16.54 -6.34 -0.92
C SER A 51 -17.49 -5.27 -1.47
N ALA A 52 -17.25 -4.80 -2.69
CA ALA A 52 -18.07 -3.77 -3.31
C ALA A 52 -19.41 -4.29 -3.83
N LEU A 53 -19.43 -5.51 -4.38
CA LEU A 53 -20.61 -6.07 -5.04
C LEU A 53 -21.45 -6.97 -4.11
N ILE A 54 -20.79 -7.78 -3.30
CA ILE A 54 -21.46 -8.89 -2.60
C ILE A 54 -21.82 -8.53 -1.16
N LEU A 55 -20.97 -7.82 -0.41
CA LEU A 55 -21.29 -7.46 0.98
C LEU A 55 -22.57 -6.62 1.10
N PRO A 56 -22.78 -5.58 0.28
CA PRO A 56 -24.02 -4.81 0.35
C PRO A 56 -25.24 -5.61 -0.09
N ALA A 57 -25.07 -6.46 -1.12
CA ALA A 57 -26.16 -7.26 -1.69
C ALA A 57 -26.61 -8.41 -0.78
N SER A 58 -25.68 -9.00 -0.02
CA SER A 58 -25.93 -10.17 0.84
C SER A 58 -26.39 -9.83 2.26
N SER A 59 -26.31 -8.55 2.67
CA SER A 59 -26.64 -8.15 4.04
C SER A 59 -28.17 -7.98 4.22
N PRO A 60 -28.87 -8.83 4.98
CA PRO A 60 -30.22 -8.50 5.46
C PRO A 60 -30.14 -7.25 6.34
N SER A 61 -31.24 -6.49 6.47
CA SER A 61 -31.32 -5.31 7.35
C SER A 61 -30.66 -5.60 8.70
N LEU A 62 -29.90 -4.63 9.23
CA LEU A 62 -28.96 -4.72 10.37
C LEU A 62 -29.61 -5.10 11.73
N ASN A 63 -30.78 -5.74 11.74
CA ASN A 63 -31.32 -6.44 12.90
C ASN A 63 -30.63 -7.81 13.04
N ILE A 64 -29.44 -7.80 13.63
CA ILE A 64 -28.69 -9.02 14.01
C ILE A 64 -29.56 -9.97 14.86
N PHE A 65 -30.53 -9.45 15.61
CA PHE A 65 -31.48 -10.23 16.42
C PHE A 65 -32.73 -10.73 15.68
N ALA A 66 -33.11 -10.15 14.53
CA ALA A 66 -34.25 -10.66 13.75
C ALA A 66 -33.87 -11.87 12.87
N ARG A 67 -32.56 -12.15 12.72
CA ARG A 67 -32.01 -13.26 11.93
C ARG A 67 -32.33 -14.65 12.51
N TRP A 68 -32.71 -14.72 13.78
CA TRP A 68 -33.06 -15.96 14.48
C TRP A 68 -34.58 -16.19 14.57
N ASP A 69 -35.37 -15.54 13.70
CA ASP A 69 -36.77 -15.92 13.54
C ASP A 69 -36.90 -17.13 12.61
N PHE A 70 -36.86 -18.33 13.19
CA PHE A 70 -37.07 -19.61 12.51
C PHE A 70 -38.52 -19.82 12.04
N SER A 71 -39.42 -18.85 12.25
CA SER A 71 -40.85 -18.98 11.94
C SER A 71 -41.21 -18.53 10.51
N SER A 72 -40.28 -17.89 9.80
CA SER A 72 -40.56 -17.31 8.47
C SER A 72 -40.33 -18.33 7.35
N SER A 73 -41.42 -18.97 6.93
CA SER A 73 -41.47 -19.91 5.78
C SER A 73 -41.80 -19.22 4.45
N GLU A 74 -41.72 -17.89 4.38
CA GLU A 74 -41.98 -17.17 3.13
C GLU A 74 -40.80 -17.32 2.15
N PRO A 75 -41.06 -17.71 0.89
CA PRO A 75 -40.04 -17.69 -0.14
C PRO A 75 -39.61 -16.24 -0.35
N LYS A 76 -38.42 -15.88 0.17
CA LYS A 76 -37.82 -14.56 -0.10
C LYS A 76 -37.72 -14.38 -1.61
N PRO A 77 -38.25 -13.29 -2.18
CA PRO A 77 -38.13 -13.04 -3.62
C PRO A 77 -36.65 -13.00 -3.98
N HIS A 78 -36.31 -13.52 -5.16
CA HIS A 78 -34.97 -13.48 -5.74
C HIS A 78 -34.56 -12.00 -5.83
N ARG A 79 -33.79 -11.50 -4.86
CA ARG A 79 -33.30 -10.11 -4.89
C ARG A 79 -32.21 -10.05 -5.96
N ASP A 80 -32.48 -9.35 -7.05
CA ASP A 80 -31.46 -8.99 -8.03
C ASP A 80 -30.37 -8.17 -7.33
N ILE A 81 -29.10 -8.52 -7.56
CA ILE A 81 -27.94 -7.83 -6.97
C ILE A 81 -28.01 -6.33 -7.28
N MET A 82 -28.37 -5.97 -8.51
CA MET A 82 -28.48 -4.57 -8.91
C MET A 82 -29.53 -3.84 -8.08
N GLN A 83 -30.69 -4.47 -7.87
CA GLN A 83 -31.74 -3.89 -7.03
C GLN A 83 -31.24 -3.71 -5.58
N ALA A 84 -30.56 -4.70 -5.01
CA ALA A 84 -30.03 -4.63 -3.65
C ALA A 84 -28.96 -3.54 -3.47
N LEU A 85 -28.11 -3.32 -4.48
CA LEU A 85 -27.09 -2.26 -4.46
C LEU A 85 -27.71 -0.86 -4.52
N THR A 86 -28.84 -0.71 -5.24
CA THR A 86 -29.51 0.57 -5.48
C THR A 86 -30.59 0.93 -4.47
N GLU A 87 -31.14 -0.04 -3.73
CA GLU A 87 -32.24 0.15 -2.76
C GLU A 87 -31.86 1.18 -1.68
N ASN A 88 -30.61 1.15 -1.20
CA ASN A 88 -30.10 2.11 -0.24
C ASN A 88 -28.63 2.48 -0.53
N PRO A 89 -28.39 3.55 -1.29
CA PRO A 89 -27.04 3.99 -1.66
C PRO A 89 -26.12 4.22 -0.47
N ALA A 90 -26.65 4.81 0.62
CA ALA A 90 -25.86 5.09 1.82
C ALA A 90 -25.37 3.80 2.48
N ARG A 91 -26.23 2.78 2.56
CA ARG A 91 -25.87 1.46 3.09
C ARG A 91 -24.85 0.75 2.23
N THR A 92 -25.00 0.84 0.91
CA THR A 92 -24.04 0.25 -0.04
C THR A 92 -22.65 0.83 0.16
N VAL A 93 -22.55 2.17 0.18
CA VAL A 93 -21.28 2.87 0.41
C VAL A 93 -20.72 2.57 1.80
N ALA A 94 -21.56 2.47 2.84
CA ALA A 94 -21.11 2.11 4.18
C ALA A 94 -20.45 0.72 4.25
N TRP A 95 -21.03 -0.28 3.57
CA TRP A 95 -20.42 -1.61 3.46
C TRP A 95 -19.12 -1.60 2.64
N MET A 96 -19.08 -0.80 1.57
CA MET A 96 -17.86 -0.58 0.80
C MET A 96 -16.76 0.04 1.68
N CYS A 97 -17.08 1.04 2.49
CA CYS A 97 -16.15 1.64 3.45
C CYS A 97 -15.65 0.61 4.47
N ALA A 98 -16.56 -0.14 5.08
CA ALA A 98 -16.20 -1.13 6.09
C ALA A 98 -15.24 -2.20 5.54
N GLY A 99 -15.56 -2.76 4.37
CA GLY A 99 -14.69 -3.73 3.72
C GLY A 99 -13.38 -3.13 3.21
N ALA A 100 -13.40 -1.90 2.68
CA ALA A 100 -12.19 -1.19 2.27
C ALA A 100 -11.27 -0.91 3.47
N ILE A 101 -11.78 -0.51 4.63
CA ILE A 101 -10.94 -0.29 5.83
C ILE A 101 -10.18 -1.57 6.21
N VAL A 102 -10.88 -2.71 6.23
CA VAL A 102 -10.27 -4.01 6.55
C VAL A 102 -9.23 -4.40 5.50
N LEU A 103 -9.59 -4.32 4.22
CA LEU A 103 -8.72 -4.74 3.12
C LEU A 103 -7.51 -3.83 2.96
N GLN A 104 -7.68 -2.51 3.09
CA GLN A 104 -6.58 -1.55 3.03
C GLN A 104 -5.65 -1.68 4.24
N GLY A 105 -6.17 -1.94 5.45
CA GLY A 105 -5.34 -2.25 6.61
C GLY A 105 -4.51 -3.53 6.41
N TRP A 106 -5.14 -4.58 5.88
CA TRP A 106 -4.45 -5.83 5.53
C TRP A 106 -3.38 -5.63 4.45
N TRP A 107 -3.72 -4.90 3.38
CA TRP A 107 -2.82 -4.56 2.29
C TRP A 107 -1.63 -3.72 2.75
N ALA A 108 -1.89 -2.65 3.51
CA ALA A 108 -0.85 -1.78 4.04
C ALA A 108 0.11 -2.53 4.99
N SER A 109 -0.40 -3.54 5.72
CA SER A 109 0.43 -4.42 6.54
C SER A 109 1.41 -5.25 5.70
N TRP A 110 0.98 -5.80 4.56
CA TRP A 110 1.86 -6.49 3.63
C TRP A 110 2.93 -5.58 3.04
N ILE A 111 2.54 -4.38 2.58
CA ILE A 111 3.51 -3.42 2.04
C ILE A 111 4.52 -2.99 3.09
N LYS A 112 4.07 -2.67 4.31
CA LYS A 112 4.94 -2.28 5.43
C LYS A 112 5.93 -3.39 5.77
N LYS A 113 5.49 -4.64 5.74
CA LYS A 113 6.37 -5.81 5.93
C LYS A 113 7.45 -5.88 4.86
N TRP A 114 7.11 -5.75 3.58
CA TRP A 114 8.11 -5.77 2.50
C TRP A 114 9.06 -4.57 2.57
N ALA A 115 8.56 -3.38 2.91
CA ALA A 115 9.39 -2.20 3.15
C ALA A 115 10.40 -2.44 4.29
N GLY A 116 9.97 -3.08 5.37
CA GLY A 116 10.85 -3.47 6.47
C GLY A 116 11.89 -4.51 6.08
N GLU A 117 11.51 -5.55 5.34
CA GLU A 117 12.41 -6.61 4.86
C GLU A 117 13.56 -6.04 3.99
N LEU A 118 13.25 -5.06 3.13
CA LEU A 118 14.24 -4.35 2.32
C LEU A 118 15.20 -3.50 3.17
N GLN A 119 14.71 -2.90 4.27
CA GLN A 119 15.53 -2.08 5.17
C GLN A 119 16.42 -2.92 6.09
N THR A 120 15.92 -4.05 6.61
CA THR A 120 16.67 -4.93 7.52
C THR A 120 17.72 -5.73 6.79
N ALA A 121 17.47 -6.14 5.55
CA ALA A 121 18.48 -6.80 4.72
C ALA A 121 19.69 -5.90 4.42
N GLY A 122 19.54 -4.57 4.51
CA GLY A 122 20.66 -3.62 4.44
C GLY A 122 21.42 -3.40 5.76
N LYS A 123 20.96 -3.97 6.89
CA LYS A 123 21.55 -3.77 8.22
C LYS A 123 21.67 -5.12 8.95
N ALA A 124 22.71 -5.88 8.61
CA ALA A 124 23.08 -7.08 9.35
C ALA A 124 23.95 -6.70 10.58
N ASP A 125 23.46 -6.90 11.81
CA ASP A 125 24.15 -7.67 12.86
C ASP A 125 23.28 -7.82 14.13
N SER A 126 23.77 -8.65 15.05
CA SER A 126 23.09 -9.65 15.86
C SER A 126 23.17 -9.33 17.35
N THR A 127 22.07 -8.95 17.98
CA THR A 127 21.93 -8.93 19.45
C THR A 127 20.49 -9.20 19.86
N GLU A 128 19.99 -10.36 19.44
CA GLU A 128 18.59 -10.55 19.08
C GLU A 128 17.77 -11.40 20.07
N VAL A 129 17.92 -11.26 21.39
CA VAL A 129 17.03 -12.01 22.32
C VAL A 129 16.57 -11.17 23.52
N THR A 130 17.45 -10.44 24.20
CA THR A 130 17.06 -9.64 25.38
C THR A 130 16.44 -8.29 24.98
N GLN A 131 16.93 -7.70 23.88
CA GLN A 131 16.38 -6.49 23.26
C GLN A 131 14.94 -6.72 22.75
N LYS A 132 14.65 -7.92 22.22
CA LYS A 132 13.32 -8.27 21.67
C LYS A 132 12.16 -8.15 22.66
N LYS A 133 12.38 -8.33 23.99
CA LYS A 133 11.31 -8.19 25.00
C LYS A 133 11.01 -6.74 25.38
N LEU A 134 12.04 -5.89 25.53
CA LEU A 134 11.88 -4.46 25.80
C LEU A 134 11.34 -3.74 24.57
N GLU A 135 11.83 -4.08 23.38
CA GLU A 135 11.27 -3.60 22.11
C GLU A 135 9.82 -4.03 21.92
N ARG A 136 9.41 -5.24 22.33
CA ARG A 136 8.00 -5.68 22.19
C ARG A 136 7.03 -4.85 23.03
N LYS A 137 7.47 -4.32 24.17
CA LYS A 137 6.65 -3.46 25.03
C LYS A 137 6.62 -2.00 24.55
N GLY A 138 7.74 -1.46 24.07
CA GLY A 138 7.80 -0.13 23.44
C GLY A 138 7.04 -0.06 22.11
N ARG A 139 7.17 -1.11 21.29
CA ARG A 139 6.50 -1.27 20.00
C ARG A 139 4.98 -1.26 20.10
N ASN A 140 4.39 -1.85 21.15
CA ASN A 140 2.93 -1.80 21.31
C ASN A 140 2.40 -0.37 21.50
N THR A 141 3.10 0.48 22.27
CA THR A 141 2.68 1.88 22.46
C THR A 141 2.90 2.69 21.18
N GLU A 142 4.03 2.49 20.50
CA GLU A 142 4.35 3.12 19.22
C GLU A 142 3.40 2.68 18.10
N ASP A 143 2.97 1.42 18.10
CA ASP A 143 2.01 0.88 17.13
C ASP A 143 0.61 1.47 17.37
N ILE A 144 0.20 1.65 18.63
CA ILE A 144 -1.08 2.31 18.96
C ILE A 144 -1.07 3.77 18.53
N THR A 145 0.02 4.50 18.81
CA THR A 145 0.12 5.90 18.39
C THR A 145 0.20 6.04 16.87
N ALA A 146 0.94 5.16 16.18
CA ALA A 146 0.99 5.13 14.72
C ALA A 146 -0.38 4.79 14.11
N PHE A 147 -1.13 3.87 14.71
CA PHE A 147 -2.50 3.57 14.28
C PHE A 147 -3.43 4.76 14.49
N ALA A 148 -3.39 5.40 15.65
CA ALA A 148 -4.18 6.60 15.94
C ALA A 148 -3.85 7.75 14.97
N GLN A 149 -2.57 7.96 14.65
CA GLN A 149 -2.12 8.94 13.67
C GLN A 149 -2.60 8.61 12.25
N THR A 150 -2.55 7.33 11.86
CA THR A 150 -3.06 6.86 10.56
C THR A 150 -4.57 7.10 10.44
N ALA A 151 -5.32 6.76 11.49
CA ALA A 151 -6.76 7.00 11.55
C ALA A 151 -7.08 8.50 11.48
N ALA A 152 -6.37 9.34 12.25
CA ALA A 152 -6.52 10.78 12.22
C ALA A 152 -6.22 11.36 10.84
N MET A 153 -5.15 10.92 10.17
CA MET A 153 -4.80 11.36 8.82
C MET A 153 -5.84 10.91 7.78
N THR A 154 -6.37 9.69 7.91
CA THR A 154 -7.45 9.19 7.03
C THR A 154 -8.74 9.99 7.24
N LEU A 155 -9.10 10.33 8.47
CA LEU A 155 -10.25 11.19 8.76
C LEU A 155 -10.05 12.61 8.25
N ALA A 156 -8.86 13.20 8.43
CA ALA A 156 -8.52 14.50 7.87
C ALA A 156 -8.59 14.50 6.33
N GLY A 157 -8.04 13.46 5.69
CA GLY A 157 -8.14 13.24 4.25
C GLY A 157 -9.59 13.13 3.77
N SER A 158 -10.46 12.47 4.55
CA SER A 158 -11.90 12.38 4.21
C SER A 158 -12.59 13.73 4.23
N ALA A 159 -12.22 14.63 5.14
CA ALA A 159 -12.75 15.98 5.20
C ALA A 159 -12.28 16.82 3.99
N VAL A 160 -11.02 16.66 3.57
CA VAL A 160 -10.50 17.31 2.35
C VAL A 160 -11.24 16.80 1.12
N PHE A 161 -11.41 15.48 0.96
CA PHE A 161 -12.20 14.91 -0.14
C PHE A 161 -13.66 15.37 -0.10
N TYR A 162 -14.27 15.49 1.09
CA TYR A 162 -15.63 16.00 1.23
C TYR A 162 -15.75 17.44 0.74
N ALA A 163 -14.85 18.31 1.17
CA ALA A 163 -14.78 19.69 0.71
C ALA A 163 -14.57 19.76 -0.82
N MET A 164 -13.61 18.99 -1.35
CA MET A 164 -13.36 18.92 -2.79
C MET A 164 -14.59 18.45 -3.55
N THR A 165 -15.25 17.39 -3.12
CA THR A 165 -16.43 16.86 -3.82
C THR A 165 -17.56 17.88 -3.85
N ILE A 166 -17.75 18.63 -2.76
CA ILE A 166 -18.68 19.77 -2.72
C ILE A 166 -18.28 20.86 -3.71
N LEU A 167 -17.00 21.26 -3.74
CA LEU A 167 -16.47 22.26 -4.67
C LEU A 167 -16.66 21.84 -6.15
N PHE A 168 -16.61 20.54 -6.44
CA PHE A 168 -16.84 19.96 -7.77
C PHE A 168 -18.31 19.64 -8.07
N GLY A 169 -19.26 20.08 -7.24
CA GLY A 169 -20.69 20.07 -7.55
C GLY A 169 -21.54 19.01 -6.84
N ALA A 170 -21.01 18.32 -5.82
CA ALA A 170 -21.85 17.43 -5.00
C ALA A 170 -22.93 18.21 -4.23
N PRO A 171 -24.13 17.62 -4.02
CA PRO A 171 -25.19 18.27 -3.26
C PRO A 171 -24.79 18.50 -1.79
N LEU A 172 -24.79 19.76 -1.33
CA LEU A 172 -24.40 20.10 0.05
C LEU A 172 -25.47 19.70 1.09
N LEU A 173 -26.75 19.93 0.78
CA LEU A 173 -27.83 19.88 1.78
C LEU A 173 -28.70 18.62 1.71
N SER A 174 -28.83 17.98 0.55
CA SER A 174 -29.73 16.83 0.38
C SER A 174 -29.11 15.50 0.78
N HIS A 175 -27.79 15.32 0.57
CA HIS A 175 -27.12 14.04 0.77
C HIS A 175 -25.76 14.14 1.50
N PRO A 176 -25.66 14.83 2.65
CA PRO A 176 -24.38 15.05 3.32
C PRO A 176 -23.73 13.74 3.81
N MET A 177 -24.53 12.81 4.33
CA MET A 177 -24.01 11.52 4.83
C MET A 177 -23.47 10.63 3.71
N GLN A 178 -24.16 10.61 2.56
CA GLN A 178 -23.73 9.88 1.37
C GLN A 178 -22.42 10.46 0.82
N THR A 179 -22.36 11.78 0.65
CA THR A 179 -21.17 12.48 0.16
C THR A 179 -19.99 12.26 1.10
N TYR A 180 -20.21 12.31 2.42
CA TYR A 180 -19.16 12.02 3.40
C TYR A 180 -18.72 10.56 3.36
N ALA A 181 -19.64 9.60 3.26
CA ALA A 181 -19.30 8.18 3.16
C ALA A 181 -18.44 7.88 1.92
N MET A 182 -18.76 8.46 0.77
CA MET A 182 -17.94 8.35 -0.44
C MET A 182 -16.56 9.01 -0.26
N SER A 183 -16.51 10.18 0.37
CA SER A 183 -15.26 10.89 0.65
C SER A 183 -14.36 10.12 1.63
N LEU A 184 -14.98 9.45 2.60
CA LEU A 184 -14.31 8.52 3.50
C LEU A 184 -13.77 7.32 2.74
N LEU A 185 -14.54 6.73 1.81
CA LEU A 185 -14.04 5.64 0.98
C LEU A 185 -12.82 6.07 0.17
N LEU A 186 -12.86 7.23 -0.48
CA LEU A 186 -11.72 7.78 -1.22
C LEU A 186 -10.50 7.95 -0.32
N SER A 187 -10.69 8.49 0.89
CA SER A 187 -9.60 8.62 1.86
C SER A 187 -9.05 7.26 2.32
N VAL A 188 -9.92 6.28 2.56
CA VAL A 188 -9.51 4.91 2.93
C VAL A 188 -8.71 4.26 1.80
N LEU A 189 -9.10 4.46 0.54
CA LEU A 189 -8.38 3.91 -0.61
C LEU A 189 -7.04 4.63 -0.85
N THR A 190 -6.97 5.96 -0.66
CA THR A 190 -5.83 6.77 -1.11
C THR A 190 -4.87 7.22 -0.01
N VAL A 191 -5.38 7.46 1.20
CA VAL A 191 -4.61 8.05 2.32
C VAL A 191 -4.22 7.00 3.35
N LEU A 192 -5.10 6.04 3.67
CA LEU A 192 -4.86 5.06 4.73
C LEU A 192 -3.57 4.24 4.48
N PRO A 193 -3.33 3.62 3.30
CA PRO A 193 -2.13 2.82 3.12
C PRO A 193 -0.83 3.64 3.21
N PRO A 194 -0.69 4.78 2.50
CA PRO A 194 0.49 5.63 2.63
C PRO A 194 0.71 6.16 4.06
N ALA A 195 -0.37 6.56 4.76
CA ALA A 195 -0.29 7.03 6.14
C ALA A 195 0.18 5.94 7.10
N TYR A 196 -0.24 4.69 6.90
CA TYR A 196 0.18 3.55 7.73
C TYR A 196 1.66 3.18 7.53
N ILE A 197 2.18 3.39 6.32
CA ILE A 197 3.54 2.99 5.92
C ILE A 197 4.55 4.09 6.22
N PHE A 198 4.28 5.32 5.79
CA PHE A 198 5.22 6.45 5.92
C PHE A 198 4.97 7.28 7.18
N GLY A 199 3.81 7.12 7.83
CA GLY A 199 3.36 8.02 8.88
C GLY A 199 2.89 9.37 8.32
N PRO A 200 2.25 10.19 9.16
CA PRO A 200 1.88 11.55 8.79
C PRO A 200 3.13 12.41 8.58
N PRO A 201 3.14 13.33 7.60
CA PRO A 201 4.25 14.25 7.39
C PRO A 201 4.39 15.17 8.63
N PRO A 202 5.48 15.06 9.41
CA PRO A 202 5.64 15.86 10.61
C PRO A 202 5.89 17.33 10.25
N LEU A 203 5.48 18.26 11.13
CA LEU A 203 5.64 19.72 10.95
C LEU A 203 6.96 20.28 11.54
N GLY A 204 7.80 19.44 12.14
CA GLY A 204 9.08 19.86 12.72
C GLY A 204 10.07 20.42 11.69
N SER A 205 11.14 21.06 12.15
CA SER A 205 12.22 21.58 11.28
C SER A 205 13.40 20.60 11.11
N ASP A 206 13.32 19.41 11.71
CA ASP A 206 14.40 18.44 11.70
C ASP A 206 14.65 17.82 10.31
N SER A 207 15.90 17.46 10.01
CA SER A 207 16.26 16.76 8.77
C SER A 207 15.34 15.56 8.42
N PRO A 208 15.04 14.60 9.33
CA PRO A 208 14.12 13.49 9.03
C PRO A 208 12.69 13.95 8.71
N SER A 209 12.23 15.05 9.32
CA SER A 209 10.90 15.61 9.04
C SER A 209 10.81 16.20 7.64
N LEU A 210 11.88 16.85 7.17
CA LEU A 210 11.99 17.37 5.81
C LEU A 210 11.98 16.23 4.79
N VAL A 211 12.76 15.17 5.03
CA VAL A 211 12.79 14.00 4.14
C VAL A 211 11.42 13.34 4.01
N SER A 212 10.68 13.20 5.11
CA SER A 212 9.30 12.66 5.06
C SER A 212 8.37 13.55 4.24
N ARG A 213 8.37 14.87 4.46
CA ARG A 213 7.57 15.82 3.65
C ARG A 213 7.92 15.78 2.17
N LEU A 214 9.20 15.80 1.83
CA LEU A 214 9.66 15.73 0.44
C LEU A 214 9.28 14.40 -0.21
N THR A 215 9.24 13.31 0.57
CA THR A 215 8.75 12.01 0.09
C THR A 215 7.26 12.09 -0.25
N TRP A 216 6.43 12.66 0.62
CA TRP A 216 5.00 12.86 0.35
C TRP A 216 4.76 13.74 -0.89
N ILE A 217 5.50 14.84 -1.03
CA ILE A 217 5.43 15.74 -2.20
C ILE A 217 5.82 14.98 -3.47
N ARG A 218 6.96 14.30 -3.47
CA ARG A 218 7.42 13.52 -4.63
C ARG A 218 6.40 12.46 -5.06
N LEU A 219 5.78 11.78 -4.10
CA LEU A 219 4.86 10.68 -4.40
C LEU A 219 3.49 11.16 -4.88
N PHE A 220 2.91 12.18 -4.26
CA PHE A 220 1.51 12.56 -4.50
C PHE A 220 1.33 13.91 -5.20
N ALA A 221 2.33 14.79 -5.21
CA ALA A 221 2.30 16.03 -5.98
C ALA A 221 3.10 15.91 -7.28
N GLU A 222 4.31 15.34 -7.24
CA GLU A 222 5.15 15.14 -8.44
C GLU A 222 4.83 13.83 -9.18
N LEU A 223 4.07 12.92 -8.56
CA LEU A 223 3.72 11.60 -9.10
C LEU A 223 4.95 10.82 -9.59
N SER A 224 6.04 10.87 -8.82
CA SER A 224 7.33 10.26 -9.16
C SER A 224 7.68 9.07 -8.24
N PRO A 225 6.95 7.94 -8.31
CA PRO A 225 7.31 6.73 -7.58
C PRO A 225 8.51 6.03 -8.23
N ARG A 226 9.52 5.71 -7.41
CA ARG A 226 10.79 5.11 -7.83
C ARG A 226 10.85 3.62 -7.53
N THR A 227 10.27 3.21 -6.40
CA THR A 227 10.30 1.81 -5.96
C THR A 227 8.99 1.08 -6.28
N SER A 228 9.03 -0.25 -6.31
CA SER A 228 7.83 -1.10 -6.50
C SER A 228 6.80 -0.86 -5.40
N ILE A 229 7.25 -0.60 -4.18
CA ILE A 229 6.42 -0.21 -3.03
C ILE A 229 5.70 1.12 -3.28
N GLU A 230 6.42 2.13 -3.76
CA GLU A 230 5.83 3.44 -4.04
C GLU A 230 4.83 3.39 -5.18
N ARG A 231 5.12 2.63 -6.24
CA ARG A 231 4.17 2.39 -7.34
C ARG A 231 2.89 1.71 -6.84
N ALA A 232 3.03 0.73 -5.94
CA ALA A 232 1.91 0.02 -5.32
C ALA A 232 1.02 0.89 -4.42
N LEU A 233 1.44 2.11 -4.09
CA LEU A 233 0.66 3.09 -3.33
C LEU A 233 0.11 4.20 -4.21
N VAL A 234 0.94 4.77 -5.09
CA VAL A 234 0.60 5.94 -5.89
C VAL A 234 -0.38 5.60 -7.01
N TYR A 235 -0.15 4.53 -7.78
CA TYR A 235 -0.99 4.24 -8.95
C TYR A 235 -2.42 3.85 -8.57
N PRO A 236 -2.69 3.01 -7.55
CA PRO A 236 -4.05 2.77 -7.09
C PRO A 236 -4.73 4.04 -6.58
N ALA A 237 -4.00 4.94 -5.92
CA ALA A 237 -4.56 6.20 -5.42
C ALA A 237 -5.00 7.13 -6.57
N ILE A 238 -4.15 7.30 -7.59
CA ILE A 238 -4.51 8.03 -8.82
C ILE A 238 -5.71 7.36 -9.49
N GLY A 239 -5.68 6.03 -9.61
CA GLY A 239 -6.76 5.23 -10.18
C GLY A 239 -8.09 5.47 -9.45
N ALA A 240 -8.09 5.50 -8.12
CA ALA A 240 -9.30 5.75 -7.34
C ALA A 240 -9.89 7.13 -7.57
N VAL A 241 -9.06 8.18 -7.56
CA VAL A 241 -9.52 9.56 -7.77
C VAL A 241 -10.03 9.75 -9.20
N THR A 242 -9.28 9.29 -10.19
CA THR A 242 -9.67 9.37 -11.60
C THR A 242 -10.92 8.54 -11.88
N GLY A 243 -11.01 7.33 -11.32
CA GLY A 243 -12.19 6.48 -11.43
C GLY A 243 -13.43 7.10 -10.79
N ALA A 244 -13.30 7.72 -9.61
CA ALA A 244 -14.41 8.43 -8.97
C ALA A 244 -14.89 9.60 -9.82
N TRP A 245 -13.95 10.38 -10.37
CA TRP A 245 -14.26 11.50 -11.26
C TRP A 245 -14.97 11.04 -12.54
N LEU A 246 -14.47 10.00 -13.20
CA LEU A 246 -15.13 9.39 -14.36
C LEU A 246 -16.50 8.81 -13.99
N GLY A 247 -16.64 8.25 -12.80
CA GLY A 247 -17.90 7.76 -12.26
C GLY A 247 -18.94 8.86 -11.98
N ALA A 248 -18.56 10.13 -12.01
CA ALA A 248 -19.51 11.25 -11.96
C ALA A 248 -20.14 11.56 -13.33
N ILE A 249 -19.49 11.17 -14.44
CA ILE A 249 -20.00 11.43 -15.81
C ILE A 249 -21.39 10.84 -16.03
N PRO A 250 -21.67 9.57 -15.66
CA PRO A 250 -23.00 9.01 -15.82
C PRO A 250 -24.10 9.74 -15.06
N ILE A 251 -23.79 10.43 -13.95
CA ILE A 251 -24.80 11.21 -13.21
C ILE A 251 -25.23 12.42 -14.03
N GLY A 252 -24.29 13.11 -14.67
CA GLY A 252 -24.60 14.27 -15.51
C GLY A 252 -25.35 13.93 -16.81
N LEU A 253 -25.25 12.69 -17.27
CA LEU A 253 -25.94 12.23 -18.48
C LEU A 253 -27.39 11.79 -18.22
N ASP A 254 -27.77 11.63 -16.95
CA ASP A 254 -29.13 11.38 -16.46
C ASP A 254 -29.96 10.41 -17.33
N TRP A 255 -29.69 9.11 -17.16
CA TRP A 255 -30.42 8.04 -17.84
C TRP A 255 -31.63 7.57 -17.00
N GLU A 256 -31.95 8.29 -15.92
CA GLU A 256 -33.05 8.01 -14.99
C GLU A 256 -33.04 6.56 -14.47
N ARG A 257 -31.84 6.04 -14.19
CA ARG A 257 -31.65 4.66 -13.71
C ARG A 257 -31.31 4.61 -12.22
N PRO A 258 -31.78 3.59 -11.48
CA PRO A 258 -31.54 3.49 -10.05
C PRO A 258 -30.04 3.36 -9.70
N TRP A 259 -29.22 2.87 -10.63
CA TRP A 259 -27.77 2.78 -10.45
C TRP A 259 -27.05 4.14 -10.53
N GLN A 260 -27.70 5.20 -11.04
CA GLN A 260 -27.19 6.59 -11.06
C GLN A 260 -27.41 7.33 -9.73
N ALA A 261 -28.07 6.71 -8.75
CA ALA A 261 -28.33 7.34 -7.46
C ALA A 261 -27.02 7.80 -6.77
N TRP A 262 -27.00 9.03 -6.27
CA TRP A 262 -25.82 9.56 -5.58
C TRP A 262 -25.56 8.80 -4.26
N PRO A 263 -24.31 8.34 -3.99
CA PRO A 263 -23.06 8.54 -4.72
C PRO A 263 -22.57 7.22 -5.35
N LEU A 264 -23.45 6.37 -5.87
CA LEU A 264 -23.11 5.01 -6.29
C LEU A 264 -22.06 5.00 -7.41
N THR A 265 -22.31 5.70 -8.51
CA THR A 265 -21.43 5.61 -9.69
C THR A 265 -20.02 6.14 -9.44
N PRO A 266 -19.78 7.26 -8.73
CA PRO A 266 -18.44 7.66 -8.35
C PRO A 266 -17.80 6.69 -7.34
N THR A 267 -18.58 6.10 -6.44
CA THR A 267 -18.06 5.13 -5.45
C THR A 267 -17.58 3.84 -6.11
N PHE A 268 -18.36 3.27 -7.04
CA PHE A 268 -17.94 2.14 -7.85
C PHE A 268 -16.79 2.49 -8.80
N GLY A 269 -16.82 3.69 -9.37
CA GLY A 269 -15.70 4.25 -10.14
C GLY A 269 -14.41 4.31 -9.34
N ALA A 270 -14.47 4.74 -8.07
CA ALA A 270 -13.31 4.79 -7.18
C ALA A 270 -12.72 3.39 -6.93
N VAL A 271 -13.56 2.41 -6.63
CA VAL A 271 -13.12 1.02 -6.40
C VAL A 271 -12.55 0.40 -7.69
N GLY A 272 -13.25 0.54 -8.82
CA GLY A 272 -12.80 0.01 -10.11
C GLY A 272 -11.50 0.66 -10.57
N GLY A 273 -11.38 1.97 -10.41
CA GLY A 273 -10.17 2.73 -10.69
C GLY A 273 -9.01 2.34 -9.79
N TYR A 274 -9.24 2.12 -8.49
CA TYR A 274 -8.22 1.62 -7.57
C TYR A 274 -7.69 0.24 -7.99
N ILE A 275 -8.61 -0.67 -8.38
CA ILE A 275 -8.26 -2.00 -8.87
C ILE A 275 -7.42 -1.89 -10.15
N ALA A 276 -7.87 -1.10 -11.12
CA ALA A 276 -7.12 -0.87 -12.36
C ALA A 276 -5.72 -0.29 -12.08
N GLY A 277 -5.63 0.73 -11.22
CA GLY A 277 -4.35 1.31 -10.80
C GLY A 277 -3.43 0.32 -10.09
N SER A 278 -3.99 -0.62 -9.32
CA SER A 278 -3.23 -1.72 -8.70
C SER A 278 -2.67 -2.70 -9.71
N LEU A 279 -3.45 -3.04 -10.75
CA LEU A 279 -2.99 -3.90 -11.83
C LEU A 279 -1.92 -3.21 -12.69
N VAL A 280 -2.08 -1.90 -12.96
CA VAL A 280 -1.05 -1.11 -13.65
C VAL A 280 0.24 -1.05 -12.82
N ALA A 281 0.15 -0.85 -11.50
CA ALA A 281 1.31 -0.87 -10.60
C ALA A 281 2.05 -2.21 -10.67
N LEU A 282 1.28 -3.30 -10.73
CA LEU A 282 1.81 -4.65 -10.86
C LEU A 282 2.56 -4.83 -12.17
N VAL A 283 1.92 -4.50 -13.30
CA VAL A 283 2.50 -4.64 -14.64
C VAL A 283 3.76 -3.78 -14.78
N VAL A 284 3.69 -2.50 -14.41
CA VAL A 284 4.85 -1.60 -14.50
C VAL A 284 6.00 -2.08 -13.63
N SER A 285 5.73 -2.50 -12.39
CA SER A 285 6.77 -3.07 -11.53
C SER A 285 7.36 -4.34 -12.12
N ALA A 286 6.54 -5.24 -12.70
CA ALA A 286 7.03 -6.43 -13.39
C ALA A 286 7.99 -6.10 -14.52
N THR A 287 7.61 -5.14 -15.37
CA THR A 287 8.41 -4.76 -16.54
C THR A 287 9.75 -4.15 -16.15
N LEU A 288 9.79 -3.34 -15.09
CA LEU A 288 11.02 -2.71 -14.61
C LEU A 288 11.96 -3.74 -13.95
N GLU A 289 11.42 -4.67 -13.17
CA GLU A 289 12.21 -5.75 -12.56
C GLU A 289 12.80 -6.68 -13.63
N LEU A 290 12.00 -7.05 -14.64
CA LEU A 290 12.48 -7.85 -15.78
C LEU A 290 13.57 -7.12 -16.57
N ALA A 291 13.39 -5.82 -16.83
CA ALA A 291 14.39 -5.01 -17.51
C ALA A 291 15.71 -4.92 -16.70
N GLN A 292 15.61 -4.77 -15.38
CA GLN A 292 16.78 -4.77 -14.49
C GLN A 292 17.51 -6.12 -14.48
N ALA A 293 16.75 -7.23 -14.48
CA ALA A 293 17.31 -8.57 -14.54
C ALA A 293 18.07 -8.83 -15.85
N ASP A 294 17.54 -8.34 -16.97
CA ASP A 294 18.18 -8.49 -18.28
C ASP A 294 19.50 -7.69 -18.37
N VAL A 295 19.49 -6.44 -17.92
CA VAL A 295 20.71 -5.59 -17.83
C VAL A 295 21.77 -6.24 -16.92
N ALA A 296 21.35 -6.81 -15.79
CA ALA A 296 22.27 -7.50 -14.88
C ALA A 296 22.87 -8.77 -15.52
N HIS A 297 22.06 -9.53 -16.26
CA HIS A 297 22.50 -10.72 -16.98
C HIS A 297 23.51 -10.37 -18.09
N GLU A 298 23.27 -9.30 -18.85
CA GLU A 298 24.21 -8.80 -19.86
C GLU A 298 25.54 -8.35 -19.25
N ALA A 299 25.49 -7.61 -18.13
CA ALA A 299 26.69 -7.17 -17.40
C ALA A 299 27.53 -8.36 -16.91
N GLN A 300 26.89 -9.41 -16.40
CA GLN A 300 27.58 -10.64 -15.99
C GLN A 300 28.23 -11.36 -17.16
N LYS A 301 27.55 -11.44 -18.32
CA LYS A 301 28.09 -12.06 -19.53
C LYS A 301 29.31 -11.29 -20.05
N ALA A 302 29.24 -9.96 -20.09
CA ALA A 302 30.37 -9.10 -20.47
C ALA A 302 31.57 -9.23 -19.51
N GLY A 303 31.30 -9.33 -18.20
CA GLY A 303 32.34 -9.53 -17.19
C GLY A 303 33.06 -10.87 -17.32
N LYS A 304 32.33 -11.95 -17.64
CA LYS A 304 32.93 -13.28 -17.90
C LYS A 304 33.80 -13.28 -19.16
N SER A 305 33.36 -12.62 -20.24
CA SER A 305 34.13 -12.52 -21.50
C SER A 305 35.44 -11.72 -21.37
N LYS A 306 35.55 -10.79 -20.41
CA LYS A 306 36.80 -10.05 -20.16
C LYS A 306 37.83 -10.82 -19.32
N ARG A 307 37.42 -11.92 -18.68
CA ARG A 307 38.27 -12.75 -17.81
C ARG A 307 38.81 -14.00 -18.52
N SER A 308 38.22 -14.37 -19.67
CA SER A 308 38.71 -15.43 -20.58
C SER A 308 39.70 -14.87 -21.58
#